data_AF-A0A1G5KNT6-F1
#
_entry.id   AF-A0A1G5KNT6-F1
#
_cell.length_a   1.000
_cell.length_b   1.000
_cell.length_c   1.000
_cell.angle_alpha   90.00
_cell.angle_beta   90.00
_cell.angle_gamma   90.00
#
_symmetry.space_group_name_H-M   'P 1'
#
loop_
_entity.id
_entity.type
_entity.pdbx_description
1 polymer ?
#
loop_
_entity_poly.entity_id
_entity_poly.type
_entity_poly.pdbx_seq_one_letter_code
_entity_poly.pdbx_strand_id
1 'polypeptide(L)'
;MEKDVNEDPIARSEFSKLNIKGVPAFLIDDQVIVGLDIGKIEALLDYTVISCKKCSSRMRVPKNKGKLRITCKNCEYQFIMAT
;
A
#
# COMPACT_ATOMS: atom_id res chain seq x y z
N MET A 1 -7.02 -8.50 -4.50
CA MET A 1 -8.47 -8.67 -4.70
C MET A 1 -9.11 -8.70 -3.33
N GLU A 2 -10.26 -8.05 -3.17
CA GLU A 2 -11.08 -8.18 -1.96
C GLU A 2 -11.70 -9.59 -1.93
N LYS A 3 -11.81 -10.17 -0.74
CA LYS A 3 -12.47 -11.47 -0.50
C LYS A 3 -13.40 -11.31 0.70
N ASP A 4 -14.66 -11.73 0.57
CA ASP A 4 -15.60 -11.76 1.69
C ASP A 4 -15.45 -13.07 2.47
N VAL A 5 -15.18 -12.98 3.77
CA VAL A 5 -15.00 -14.14 4.66
C VAL A 5 -16.28 -14.95 4.89
N ASN A 6 -17.46 -14.35 4.65
CA ASN A 6 -18.75 -15.01 4.79
C ASN A 6 -19.07 -15.89 3.58
N GLU A 7 -18.57 -15.53 2.40
CA GLU A 7 -18.85 -16.22 1.14
C GLU A 7 -17.67 -17.09 0.67
N ASP A 8 -16.42 -16.68 0.95
CA ASP A 8 -15.21 -17.37 0.50
C ASP A 8 -14.67 -18.33 1.59
N PRO A 9 -14.77 -19.66 1.39
CA PRO A 9 -14.27 -20.64 2.35
C PRO A 9 -12.74 -20.63 2.49
N ILE A 10 -12.01 -20.19 1.47
CA ILE A 10 -10.55 -20.03 1.52
C ILE A 10 -10.21 -18.88 2.47
N ALA A 11 -10.87 -17.73 2.31
CA ALA A 11 -10.69 -16.58 3.20
C ALA A 11 -11.01 -16.95 4.66
N ARG A 12 -12.08 -17.73 4.90
CA ARG A 12 -12.43 -18.22 6.24
C ARG A 12 -11.38 -19.15 6.85
N SER A 13 -10.76 -19.99 6.02
CA SER A 13 -9.65 -20.85 6.44
C SER A 13 -8.40 -20.04 6.80
N GLU A 14 -8.11 -18.96 6.06
CA GLU A 14 -6.99 -18.05 6.32
C GLU A 14 -7.19 -17.28 7.63
N PHE A 15 -8.39 -16.75 7.88
CA PHE A 15 -8.75 -16.10 9.15
C PHE A 15 -8.54 -17.04 10.35
N SER A 16 -8.95 -18.30 10.21
CA SER A 16 -8.81 -19.31 11.26
C SER A 16 -7.34 -19.65 11.51
N LYS A 17 -6.53 -19.83 10.46
CA LYS A 17 -5.08 -20.09 10.56
C LYS A 17 -4.32 -18.95 11.22
N LEU A 18 -4.73 -17.71 10.94
CA LEU A 18 -4.10 -16.49 11.45
C LEU A 18 -4.73 -15.98 12.77
N ASN A 19 -5.69 -16.72 13.34
CA ASN A 19 -6.44 -16.36 14.55
C ASN A 19 -7.04 -14.93 14.49
N ILE A 20 -7.47 -14.51 13.31
CA ILE A 20 -8.07 -13.20 13.05
C ILE A 20 -9.54 -13.24 13.46
N LYS A 21 -9.96 -12.30 14.30
CA LYS A 21 -11.32 -12.25 14.86
C LYS A 21 -12.15 -11.05 14.40
N GLY A 22 -11.57 -10.13 13.63
CA GLY A 22 -12.21 -8.87 13.23
C GLY A 22 -12.11 -8.61 11.73
N VAL A 23 -13.08 -7.85 11.22
CA VAL A 23 -13.11 -7.33 9.85
C VAL A 23 -13.22 -5.80 9.89
N PRO A 24 -12.73 -5.07 8.88
CA PRO A 24 -11.88 -5.55 7.79
C PRO A 24 -10.49 -5.96 8.30
N ALA A 25 -9.86 -6.93 7.62
CA ALA A 25 -8.49 -7.35 7.89
C ALA A 25 -7.67 -7.21 6.60
N PHE A 26 -6.46 -6.70 6.73
CA PHE A 26 -5.53 -6.45 5.64
C PHE A 26 -4.29 -7.32 5.84
N LEU A 27 -3.91 -8.06 4.80
CA LEU A 27 -2.61 -8.72 4.71
C LEU A 27 -1.72 -7.88 3.79
N ILE A 28 -0.64 -7.31 4.34
CA ILE A 28 0.34 -6.51 3.62
C ILE A 28 1.69 -7.16 3.84
N ASP A 29 2.27 -7.71 2.77
CA ASP A 29 3.42 -8.60 2.82
C ASP A 29 3.17 -9.74 3.82
N ASP A 30 3.95 -9.83 4.90
CA ASP A 30 3.80 -10.85 5.94
C ASP A 30 3.05 -10.35 7.20
N GLN A 31 2.47 -9.15 7.15
CA GLN A 31 1.85 -8.50 8.30
C GLN A 31 0.33 -8.45 8.18
N VAL A 32 -0.34 -8.81 9.28
CA VAL A 32 -1.80 -8.78 9.40
C VAL A 32 -2.21 -7.55 10.20
N ILE A 33 -2.99 -6.67 9.59
CA ILE A 33 -3.63 -5.53 10.25
C ILE A 33 -5.12 -5.84 10.38
N VAL A 34 -5.63 -5.84 11.61
CA VAL A 34 -7.05 -6.00 11.91
C VAL A 34 -7.65 -4.62 12.23
N GLY A 35 -8.73 -4.26 11.56
CA GLY A 35 -9.33 -2.92 11.61
C GLY A 35 -8.71 -1.94 10.61
N LEU A 36 -9.41 -0.85 10.33
CA LEU A 36 -8.95 0.21 9.43
C LEU A 36 -8.03 1.18 10.20
N ASP A 37 -6.74 0.86 10.27
CA ASP A 37 -5.71 1.74 10.82
C ASP A 37 -4.85 2.29 9.68
N ILE A 38 -5.23 3.47 9.18
CA ILE A 38 -4.59 4.12 8.02
C ILE A 38 -3.09 4.34 8.27
N GLY A 39 -2.71 4.76 9.48
CA GLY A 39 -1.31 5.04 9.81
C GLY A 39 -0.44 3.78 9.76
N LYS A 40 -0.93 2.65 10.29
CA LYS A 40 -0.20 1.37 10.18
C LYS A 40 -0.11 0.89 8.75
N ILE A 41 -1.19 0.98 7.98
CA ILE A 41 -1.21 0.59 6.57
C ILE A 41 -0.18 1.41 5.78
N GLU A 42 -0.16 2.74 5.96
CA GLU A 42 0.79 3.62 5.27
C GLU A 42 2.25 3.36 5.65
N ALA A 43 2.52 2.90 6.87
CA ALA A 43 3.86 2.54 7.35
C ALA A 43 4.38 1.22 6.74
N LEU A 44 3.47 0.29 6.43
CA LEU A 44 3.84 -0.98 5.79
C LEU A 44 4.07 -0.87 4.28
N LEU A 45 3.51 0.14 3.65
CA LEU A 45 3.70 0.35 2.22
C LEU A 45 5.10 0.90 1.93
N ASP A 46 5.88 0.16 1.13
CA ASP A 46 7.19 0.56 0.61
C ASP A 46 7.16 1.73 -0.39
N TYR A 47 5.99 2.35 -0.61
CA TYR A 47 5.81 3.46 -1.52
C TYR A 47 4.95 4.58 -0.92
N THR A 48 5.16 5.79 -1.44
CA THR A 48 4.33 6.97 -1.22
C THR A 48 3.67 7.39 -2.53
N VAL A 49 2.50 8.00 -2.46
CA VAL A 49 1.84 8.59 -3.63
C VAL A 49 2.12 10.08 -3.63
N ILE A 50 2.82 10.56 -4.65
CA ILE A 50 3.08 11.99 -4.83
C ILE A 50 2.41 12.51 -6.10
N SER A 51 2.15 13.81 -6.12
CA SER A 51 1.66 14.52 -7.30
C SER A 51 2.83 15.11 -8.08
N CYS A 52 2.86 14.89 -9.40
CA CYS A 52 3.85 15.50 -10.27
C CYS A 52 3.71 17.04 -10.26
N LYS A 53 4.83 17.76 -10.08
CA LYS A 53 4.85 19.24 -10.06
C LYS A 53 4.46 19.91 -11.37
N LYS A 54 4.52 19.20 -12.51
CA LYS A 54 4.24 19.75 -13.84
C LYS A 54 2.84 19.46 -14.36
N CYS A 55 2.32 18.25 -14.14
CA CYS A 55 1.04 17.81 -14.70
C CYS A 55 0.05 17.29 -13.65
N SER A 56 0.37 17.38 -12.36
CA SER A 56 -0.48 16.95 -11.23
C SER A 56 -0.91 15.48 -11.25
N SER A 57 -0.28 14.65 -12.10
CA SER A 57 -0.52 13.22 -12.15
C SER A 57 -0.04 12.56 -10.85
N ARG A 58 -0.87 11.66 -10.29
CA ARG A 58 -0.54 10.88 -9.08
C ARG A 58 0.35 9.72 -9.45
N MET A 59 1.50 9.60 -8.80
CA MET A 59 2.48 8.57 -9.07
C MET A 59 2.99 7.93 -7.77
N ARG A 60 3.21 6.62 -7.81
CA ARG A 60 3.84 5.86 -6.73
C ARG A 60 5.35 6.03 -6.82
N VAL A 61 5.97 6.36 -5.69
CA VAL A 61 7.42 6.53 -5.54
C VAL A 61 7.86 5.70 -4.34
N PRO A 62 8.94 4.92 -4.43
CA PRO A 62 9.40 4.13 -3.30
C PRO A 62 9.78 5.03 -2.11
N LYS A 63 9.60 4.55 -0.89
CA LYS A 63 10.03 5.19 0.36
C LYS A 63 11.38 4.61 0.81
N ASN A 64 12.13 5.35 1.62
CA ASN A 64 13.38 4.93 2.27
C ASN A 64 14.50 4.47 1.32
N LYS A 65 14.55 4.99 0.09
CA LYS A 65 15.60 4.68 -0.89
C LYS A 65 16.61 5.81 -1.05
N GLY A 66 16.53 6.86 -0.23
CA GLY A 66 17.46 8.00 -0.28
C GLY A 66 17.14 8.96 -1.42
N LYS A 67 18.16 9.55 -2.05
CA LYS A 67 17.95 10.52 -3.15
C LYS A 67 17.70 9.78 -4.46
N LEU A 68 16.47 9.85 -4.97
CA LEU A 68 16.09 9.27 -6.25
C LEU A 68 15.81 10.34 -7.29
N ARG A 69 16.21 10.07 -8.53
CA ARG A 69 15.76 10.80 -9.72
C ARG A 69 14.44 10.20 -10.16
N ILE A 70 13.35 10.89 -9.86
CA ILE A 70 11.99 10.47 -10.18
C ILE A 70 11.63 11.07 -11.54
N THR A 71 11.16 10.22 -12.46
CA THR A 71 10.64 10.63 -13.76
C THR A 71 9.13 10.43 -13.81
N CYS A 72 8.38 11.50 -14.06
CA CYS A 72 6.94 11.40 -14.26
C CYS A 72 6.65 10.69 -15.59
N LYS A 73 5.91 9.58 -15.57
CA LYS A 73 5.55 8.83 -16.79
C LYS A 73 4.58 9.57 -17.72
N ASN A 74 3.88 10.59 -17.22
CA ASN A 74 2.86 11.31 -17.99
C ASN A 74 3.42 12.51 -18.76
N CYS A 75 4.44 13.19 -18.24
CA CYS A 75 4.97 14.43 -18.82
C CYS A 75 6.51 14.45 -18.91
N GLU A 76 7.14 13.31 -18.60
CA GLU A 76 8.59 13.07 -18.61
C GLU A 76 9.40 14.03 -17.75
N TYR A 77 8.73 14.81 -16.89
CA TYR A 77 9.38 15.73 -15.97
C TYR A 77 10.20 14.95 -14.94
N GLN A 78 11.45 15.36 -14.76
CA GLN A 78 12.41 14.72 -13.87
C GLN A 78 12.76 15.65 -12.73
N PHE A 79 12.81 15.10 -11.52
CA PHE A 79 13.22 15.83 -10.34
C PHE A 79 13.90 14.89 -9.35
N ILE A 80 14.75 15.47 -8.50
CA ILE A 80 15.42 14.73 -7.43
C ILE A 80 14.61 14.93 -6.15
N MET A 81 14.27 13.83 -5.49
CA MET A 81 13.60 13.86 -4.20
C MET A 81 14.28 12.88 -3.24
N ALA A 82 14.38 13.25 -1.98
CA ALA A 82 14.70 12.30 -0.92
C ALA A 82 13.44 11.48 -0.60
N THR A 83 13.60 10.16 -0.55
CA THR A 83 12.56 9.17 -0.33
C THR A 83 12.76 8.42 0.96
#